data_AF-A0A073CMN2-F1
#
_entry.id   AF-A0A073CMN2-F1
#
_cell.length_a   1.000
_cell.length_b   1.000
_cell.length_c   1.000
_cell.angle_alpha   90.00
_cell.angle_beta   90.00
_cell.angle_gamma   90.00
#
_symmetry.space_group_name_H-M   'P 1'
#
loop_
_entity.id
_entity.type
_entity.pdbx_description
1 polymer ?
#
loop_
_entity_poly.entity_id
_entity_poly.type
_entity_poly.pdbx_seq_one_letter_code
_entity_poly.pdbx_strand_id
1 'polypeptide(L)'
;MDGWIKLIGWAVVGIGTAIAVAAVIKYLTYDRVLGWFQEREPLLEADRDRIGVSILKHLSNGNYGVINNIFDTVTEEVIEQESFEARNVDEQIKRAHQENGYVIYTLS
;
A
#
# COMPACT_ATOMS: atom_id res chain seq x y z
N MET A 1 -1.02 -23.10 4.44
CA MET A 1 -0.02 -22.14 3.91
C MET A 1 0.00 -20.88 4.79
N ASP A 2 0.25 -21.00 6.10
CA ASP A 2 -0.45 -20.10 7.05
C ASP A 2 0.47 -19.27 7.98
N GLY A 3 1.79 -19.31 7.76
CA GLY A 3 2.77 -18.63 8.64
C GLY A 3 3.35 -17.33 8.09
N TRP A 4 3.60 -17.26 6.79
CA TRP A 4 4.42 -16.19 6.19
C TRP A 4 3.63 -14.91 5.90
N ILE A 5 2.36 -15.04 5.48
CA ILE A 5 1.48 -13.90 5.18
C ILE A 5 1.21 -13.06 6.45
N LYS A 6 1.12 -13.70 7.62
CA LYS A 6 0.88 -13.02 8.90
C LYS A 6 2.10 -12.26 9.41
N LEU A 7 3.31 -12.80 9.25
CA LEU A 7 4.54 -12.14 9.71
C LEU A 7 4.86 -10.89 8.89
N ILE A 8 4.67 -10.93 7.56
CA ILE A 8 4.85 -9.77 6.68
C ILE A 8 3.86 -8.65 7.04
N GLY A 9 2.61 -9.00 7.36
CA GLY A 9 1.59 -8.03 7.75
C GLY A 9 1.95 -7.19 8.99
N TRP A 10 2.71 -7.74 9.94
CA TRP A 10 3.18 -6.98 11.12
C TRP A 10 4.44 -6.15 10.84
N ALA A 11 5.38 -6.67 10.04
CA ALA A 11 6.62 -5.96 9.70
C ALA A 11 6.35 -4.69 8.88
N VAL A 12 5.47 -4.76 7.87
CA VAL A 12 5.14 -3.61 7.01
C VAL A 12 4.44 -2.47 7.78
N VAL A 13 3.66 -2.80 8.82
CA VAL A 13 2.95 -1.80 9.63
C VAL A 13 3.91 -1.03 10.55
N GLY A 14 5.09 -1.55 10.86
CA GLY A 14 6.03 -0.98 11.83
C GLY A 14 6.89 0.19 11.33
N ILE A 15 7.13 0.32 10.02
CA ILE A 15 8.36 1.01 9.56
C ILE A 15 8.15 2.40 8.96
N GLY A 16 6.93 2.83 8.65
CA GLY A 16 6.79 4.13 7.97
C GLY A 16 5.38 4.66 7.80
N THR A 17 4.48 4.47 8.77
CA THR A 17 3.09 4.91 8.62
C THR A 17 2.87 6.41 8.84
N ALA A 18 3.89 7.25 8.73
CA ALA A 18 3.70 8.69 8.74
C ALA A 18 3.06 9.09 7.41
N ILE A 19 1.75 9.35 7.43
CA ILE A 19 1.05 9.95 6.30
C ILE A 19 1.51 11.40 6.22
N ALA A 20 2.57 11.66 5.45
CA ALA A 20 2.88 13.01 5.01
C ALA A 20 1.83 13.36 3.95
N VAL A 21 0.81 14.14 4.33
CA VAL A 21 -0.29 14.53 3.43
C VAL A 21 0.28 15.48 2.36
N ALA A 22 0.76 14.92 1.25
CA ALA A 22 1.22 15.70 0.10
C ALA A 22 0.04 16.25 -0.73
N ALA A 23 -1.09 15.54 -0.74
CA ALA A 23 -2.28 15.92 -1.48
C ALA A 23 -3.56 15.32 -0.87
N VAL A 24 -4.70 15.97 -1.14
CA VAL A 24 -6.04 15.45 -0.88
C VAL A 24 -6.76 15.26 -2.21
N ILE A 25 -7.10 14.02 -2.57
CA ILE A 25 -7.85 13.70 -3.79
C ILE A 25 -9.33 13.46 -3.50
N LYS A 26 -10.21 13.79 -4.45
CA LYS A 26 -11.66 13.66 -4.28
C LYS A 26 -12.12 12.21 -4.30
N TYR A 27 -11.51 11.38 -5.14
CA TYR A 27 -11.94 10.01 -5.39
C TYR A 27 -10.73 9.17 -5.81
N LEU A 28 -10.42 8.12 -5.05
CA LEU A 28 -9.39 7.14 -5.38
C LEU A 28 -10.03 5.93 -6.08
N THR A 29 -9.42 5.51 -7.19
CA THR A 29 -9.79 4.31 -7.92
C THR A 29 -8.76 3.20 -7.74
N TYR A 30 -9.20 1.95 -7.91
CA TYR A 30 -8.31 0.80 -7.95
C TYR A 30 -7.24 0.91 -9.04
N ASP A 31 -7.63 1.36 -10.24
CA ASP A 31 -6.70 1.54 -11.36
C ASP A 31 -5.59 2.54 -11.06
N ARG A 32 -5.84 3.57 -10.24
CA ARG A 32 -4.78 4.51 -9.83
C ARG A 32 -3.77 3.86 -8.90
N VAL A 33 -4.24 3.04 -7.95
CA VAL A 33 -3.35 2.30 -7.04
C VAL A 33 -2.55 1.27 -7.83
N LEU A 34 -3.22 0.50 -8.70
CA LEU A 34 -2.55 -0.48 -9.55
C LEU A 34 -1.55 0.19 -10.50
N GLY A 35 -1.92 1.30 -11.13
CA GLY A 35 -1.04 2.07 -12.01
C GLY A 35 0.24 2.52 -11.33
N TRP A 36 0.16 2.94 -10.05
CA TRP A 36 1.34 3.30 -9.27
C TRP A 36 2.35 2.15 -9.14
N PHE A 37 1.86 0.92 -8.91
CA PHE A 37 2.71 -0.27 -8.85
C PHE A 37 3.21 -0.69 -10.24
N GLN A 38 2.37 -0.58 -11.27
CA GLN A 38 2.74 -0.89 -12.66
C GLN A 38 3.88 0.01 -13.15
N GLU A 39 3.84 1.31 -12.83
CA GLU A 39 4.95 2.24 -13.11
C GLU A 39 6.26 1.86 -12.40
N ARG A 40 6.18 1.04 -11.35
CA ARG A 40 7.30 0.60 -10.48
C ARG A 40 7.61 -0.88 -10.63
N GLU A 41 7.06 -1.55 -11.64
CA GLU A 41 7.43 -2.92 -12.01
C GLU A 41 8.95 -3.09 -12.10
N PRO A 42 9.73 -2.19 -12.74
CA PRO A 42 11.19 -2.34 -12.78
C PRO A 42 11.86 -2.37 -11.40
N LEU A 43 11.31 -1.69 -10.38
CA LEU A 43 11.85 -1.72 -9.02
C LEU A 43 11.55 -3.04 -8.31
N LEU A 44 10.37 -3.61 -8.57
CA LEU A 44 9.91 -4.89 -8.05
C LEU A 44 10.62 -6.07 -8.75
N GLU A 45 10.90 -5.98 -10.04
CA GLU A 45 11.64 -7.01 -10.79
C GLU A 45 13.13 -7.02 -10.44
N ALA A 46 13.69 -5.87 -10.07
CA ALA A 46 15.10 -5.73 -9.75
C ALA A 46 15.53 -6.55 -8.52
N ASP A 47 14.60 -6.87 -7.62
CA ASP A 47 14.87 -7.67 -6.44
C ASP A 47 13.63 -8.45 -5.99
N ARG A 48 13.75 -9.79 -5.92
CA ARG A 48 12.66 -10.69 -5.55
C ARG A 48 12.18 -10.49 -4.11
N ASP A 49 13.01 -9.88 -3.27
CA ASP A 49 12.70 -9.66 -1.86
C ASP A 49 11.91 -8.35 -1.67
N ARG A 50 11.63 -7.61 -2.75
CA ARG A 50 10.76 -6.43 -2.75
C ARG A 50 9.31 -6.79 -3.07
N ILE A 51 8.40 -6.17 -2.32
CA ILE A 51 6.95 -6.32 -2.51
C ILE A 51 6.28 -4.94 -2.57
N GLY A 52 5.22 -4.83 -3.36
CA GLY A 52 4.36 -3.66 -3.33
C GLY A 52 3.35 -3.80 -2.20
N VAL A 53 3.11 -2.74 -1.43
CA VAL A 53 2.07 -2.73 -0.39
C VAL A 53 1.22 -1.47 -0.50
N SER A 54 -0.09 -1.65 -0.57
CA SER A 54 -1.06 -0.58 -0.41
C SER A 54 -1.72 -0.70 0.95
N ILE A 55 -1.82 0.41 1.69
CA ILE A 55 -2.45 0.50 3.00
C ILE A 55 -3.56 1.54 2.93
N LEU A 56 -4.74 1.16 3.42
CA LEU A 56 -5.91 2.01 3.50
C LEU A 56 -6.32 2.15 4.97
N LYS A 57 -6.39 3.40 5.45
CA LYS A 57 -6.79 3.72 6.83
C LYS A 57 -7.97 4.67 6.83
N HIS A 58 -8.96 4.44 7.68
CA HIS A 58 -9.97 5.45 7.98
C HIS A 58 -9.39 6.52 8.91
N LEU A 59 -9.54 7.78 8.52
CA LEU A 59 -9.11 8.93 9.30
C LEU A 59 -10.28 9.48 10.12
N SER A 60 -9.97 10.18 11.22
CA SER A 60 -10.98 10.77 12.10
C SER A 60 -11.86 11.83 11.42
N ASN A 61 -11.36 12.45 10.34
CA ASN A 61 -12.07 13.43 9.54
C ASN A 61 -13.05 12.81 8.51
N GLY A 62 -13.18 11.48 8.49
CA GLY A 62 -14.02 10.75 7.55
C GLY A 62 -13.37 10.46 6.19
N ASN A 63 -12.17 10.99 5.92
CA ASN A 63 -11.39 10.64 4.74
C ASN A 63 -10.67 9.29 4.93
N TYR A 64 -10.04 8.86 3.84
CA TYR A 64 -9.15 7.71 3.79
C TYR A 64 -7.71 8.19 3.70
N GLY A 65 -6.84 7.69 4.57
CA GLY A 65 -5.40 7.77 4.42
C GLY A 65 -4.92 6.61 3.55
N VAL A 66 -4.13 6.91 2.54
CA VAL A 66 -3.63 5.93 1.56
C VAL A 66 -2.12 5.99 1.56
N ILE A 67 -1.48 4.83 1.65
CA ILE A 67 -0.04 4.67 1.53
C ILE A 67 0.21 3.57 0.51
N ASN A 68 0.91 3.89 -0.58
CA ASN A 68 1.45 2.89 -1.49
C ASN A 68 2.96 2.89 -1.30
N ASN A 69 3.57 1.73 -1.10
CA ASN A 69 5.01 1.62 -0.94
C ASN A 69 5.59 0.37 -1.62
N ILE A 70 6.90 0.43 -1.89
CA ILE A 70 7.72 -0.73 -2.21
C ILE A 70 8.54 -1.05 -0.97
N PHE A 71 8.36 -2.24 -0.42
CA PHE A 71 8.98 -2.69 0.82
C PHE A 71 9.96 -3.83 0.54
N ASP A 72 11.19 -3.71 1.03
CA ASP A 72 12.19 -4.77 1.00
C ASP A 72 12.04 -5.65 2.24
N THR A 73 11.75 -6.92 2.03
CA THR A 73 11.46 -7.87 3.12
C THR A 73 12.71 -8.39 3.85
N VAL A 74 13.91 -8.17 3.30
CA VAL A 74 15.18 -8.59 3.92
C VAL A 74 15.74 -7.47 4.77
N THR A 75 15.79 -6.24 4.24
CA THR A 75 16.27 -5.09 5.01
C THR A 75 15.21 -4.49 5.93
N GLU A 76 13.95 -4.87 5.70
CA GLU A 76 12.78 -4.26 6.32
C GLU A 76 12.68 -2.75 6.03
N GLU A 77 13.11 -2.29 4.86
CA GLU A 77 13.09 -0.87 4.52
C GLU A 77 12.05 -0.51 3.46
N VAL A 78 11.53 0.72 3.54
CA VAL A 78 10.70 1.31 2.49
C VAL A 78 11.61 1.90 1.42
N ILE A 79 11.57 1.32 0.22
CA ILE A 79 12.37 1.74 -0.94
C ILE A 79 11.76 2.99 -1.59
N GLU A 80 10.43 3.00 -1.75
CA GLU A 80 9.69 4.12 -2.30
C GLU A 80 8.28 4.18 -1.69
N GLN A 81 7.75 5.39 -1.51
CA GLN A 81 6.41 5.60 -0.95
C GLN A 81 5.69 6.79 -1.58
N GLU A 82 4.40 6.61 -1.84
CA GLU A 82 3.43 7.68 -2.07
C GLU A 82 2.38 7.66 -0.95
N SER A 83 2.10 8.82 -0.34
CA SER A 83 1.04 8.96 0.65
C SER A 83 0.13 10.16 0.37
N PHE A 84 -1.18 9.96 0.46
CA PHE A 84 -2.18 11.00 0.24
C PHE A 84 -3.48 10.71 1.01
N GLU A 85 -4.32 11.74 1.15
CA GLU A 85 -5.70 11.55 1.60
C GLU A 85 -6.66 11.42 0.42
N ALA A 86 -7.65 10.55 0.54
CA ALA A 86 -8.77 10.45 -0.40
C ALA A 86 -10.09 10.68 0.34
N ARG A 87 -10.94 11.58 -0.17
CA ARG A 87 -12.28 11.79 0.42
C ARG A 87 -13.18 10.59 0.24
N ASN A 88 -12.99 9.85 -0.85
CA ASN A 88 -13.75 8.67 -1.20
C ASN A 88 -12.86 7.65 -1.91
N VAL A 89 -13.23 6.38 -1.81
CA VAL A 89 -12.62 5.26 -2.51
C VAL A 89 -13.70 4.48 -3.24
N ASP A 90 -13.37 3.88 -4.38
CA ASP A 90 -14.29 2.97 -5.06
C ASP A 90 -14.52 1.65 -4.29
N GLU A 91 -15.53 0.89 -4.73
CA GLU A 91 -15.89 -0.38 -4.11
C GLU A 91 -14.79 -1.44 -4.26
N GLN A 92 -13.95 -1.35 -5.29
CA GLN A 92 -12.88 -2.32 -5.51
C GLN A 92 -11.73 -2.11 -4.53
N ILE A 93 -11.33 -0.86 -4.27
CA ILE A 93 -10.40 -0.49 -3.20
C ILE A 93 -10.94 -0.96 -1.86
N LYS A 94 -12.22 -0.70 -1.56
CA LYS A 94 -12.83 -1.17 -0.31
C LYS A 94 -12.68 -2.68 -0.19
N ARG A 95 -13.17 -3.43 -1.18
CA ARG A 95 -13.14 -4.90 -1.20
C ARG A 95 -11.72 -5.46 -1.05
N ALA A 96 -10.76 -4.90 -1.77
CA ALA A 96 -9.37 -5.34 -1.70
C ALA A 96 -8.77 -5.16 -0.30
N HIS A 97 -9.15 -4.10 0.43
CA HIS A 97 -8.62 -3.78 1.75
C HIS A 97 -9.50 -4.26 2.93
N GLN A 98 -10.58 -5.02 2.69
CA GLN A 98 -11.60 -5.35 3.71
C GLN A 98 -11.06 -6.15 4.90
N GLU A 99 -10.14 -7.09 4.69
CA GLU A 99 -9.73 -8.00 5.76
C GLU A 99 -8.75 -7.36 6.75
N ASN A 100 -7.70 -6.71 6.23
CA ASN A 100 -6.59 -6.27 7.06
C ASN A 100 -6.22 -4.79 6.86
N GLY A 101 -6.94 -4.05 6.02
CA GLY A 101 -6.62 -2.66 5.69
C GLY A 101 -5.37 -2.50 4.82
N TYR A 102 -4.81 -3.59 4.28
CA TYR A 102 -3.69 -3.56 3.35
C TYR A 102 -3.84 -4.61 2.24
N VAL A 103 -3.13 -4.39 1.13
CA VAL A 103 -3.03 -5.27 -0.03
C VAL A 103 -1.56 -5.44 -0.40
N ILE A 104 -1.14 -6.67 -0.68
CA ILE A 104 0.19 -6.97 -1.21
C ILE A 104 0.07 -7.13 -2.72
N TYR A 105 0.92 -6.39 -3.44
CA TYR A 105 1.11 -6.51 -4.87
C TYR A 105 2.42 -7.25 -5.14
N THR A 106 2.33 -8.36 -5.87
CA THR A 106 3.48 -9.16 -6.31
C THR A 106 3.36 -9.40 -7.81
N LEU A 107 4.50 -9.41 -8.50
CA LEU A 107 4.56 -9.87 -9.88
C LEU A 107 4.37 -11.39 -9.91
N SER A 108 3.55 -11.87 -10.84
CA SER A 108 3.22 -13.29 -11.01
C SER A 108 4.33 -14.08 -11.71
#